data_AF-A0A8S3QMA1-F1
#
_entry.id   AF-A0A8S3QMA1-F1
#
_cell.length_a   1.000
_cell.length_b   1.000
_cell.length_c   1.000
_cell.angle_alpha   90.00
_cell.angle_beta   90.00
_cell.angle_gamma   90.00
#
_symmetry.space_group_name_H-M   'P 1'
#
loop_
_entity.id
_entity.type
_entity.pdbx_description
1 polymer ?
#
loop_
_entity_poly.entity_id
_entity_poly.type
_entity_poly.pdbx_seq_one_letter_code
_entity_poly.pdbx_strand_id
1 'polypeptide(L)'
;MACKPLKPKPVRRKIFLWKKAEIHNIKEDLQNFITTFKNIKDRSVESLWQAFKTAVQTTIEKRVPTKMTLGRNTHPWINTTIRRKINQKQKAHKKARKTKKKRDKDRYKRLQQEVQWEVRQANKKYMEEVSSDYRDNAKKFWSYIKSKATNYYLKVPSMSECGLKFREQ
;
A
#
# COMPACT_ATOMS: atom_id res chain seq x y z
N MET A 1 -14.83 12.15 23.84
CA MET A 1 -13.57 11.61 23.26
C MET A 1 -13.73 11.55 21.75
N ALA A 2 -12.93 12.29 20.96
CA ALA A 2 -13.05 12.25 19.50
C ALA A 2 -12.44 10.95 18.95
N CYS A 3 -13.28 10.06 18.41
CA CYS A 3 -12.85 8.84 17.74
C CYS A 3 -12.11 9.23 16.45
N LYS A 4 -10.79 9.02 16.43
CA LYS A 4 -9.99 9.31 15.22
C LYS A 4 -10.42 8.34 14.11
N PRO A 5 -10.67 8.80 12.87
CA PRO A 5 -11.07 7.90 11.79
C PRO A 5 -9.98 6.85 11.55
N LEU A 6 -10.37 5.59 11.60
CA LEU A 6 -9.48 4.46 11.36
C LEU A 6 -9.11 4.45 9.88
N LYS A 7 -7.81 4.62 9.56
CA LYS A 7 -7.32 4.43 8.19
C LYS A 7 -7.60 2.99 7.78
N PRO A 8 -8.15 2.74 6.56
CA PRO A 8 -8.39 1.38 6.11
C PRO A 8 -7.07 0.60 6.10
N LYS A 9 -7.14 -0.66 6.55
CA LYS A 9 -5.97 -1.55 6.53
C LYS A 9 -5.55 -1.77 5.07
N PRO A 10 -4.24 -1.77 4.75
CA PRO A 10 -3.81 -2.02 3.39
C PRO A 10 -4.24 -3.42 2.96
N VAL A 11 -4.76 -3.52 1.74
CA VAL A 11 -5.17 -4.79 1.14
C VAL A 11 -3.97 -5.73 1.09
N ARG A 12 -4.18 -6.98 1.52
CA ARG A 12 -3.19 -8.04 1.39
C ARG A 12 -3.24 -8.59 -0.03
N ARG A 13 -2.07 -8.73 -0.66
CA ARG A 13 -1.94 -9.29 -2.01
C ARG A 13 -1.15 -10.58 -1.94
N LYS A 14 -1.65 -11.63 -2.61
CA LYS A 14 -0.90 -12.87 -2.84
C LYS A 14 0.17 -12.57 -3.89
N ILE A 15 1.41 -12.91 -3.59
CA ILE A 15 2.53 -12.81 -4.54
C ILE A 15 3.21 -14.16 -4.66
N PHE A 16 3.56 -14.51 -5.89
CA PHE A 16 4.28 -15.74 -6.23
C PHE A 16 5.78 -15.52 -6.08
N LEU A 17 6.47 -16.47 -5.45
CA LEU A 17 7.91 -16.43 -5.20
C LEU A 17 8.66 -17.21 -6.27
N TRP A 18 8.70 -16.68 -7.50
CA TRP A 18 9.35 -17.32 -8.65
C TRP A 18 10.80 -17.71 -8.43
N LYS A 19 11.56 -16.93 -7.64
CA LYS A 19 12.96 -17.27 -7.28
C LYS A 19 13.08 -18.57 -6.49
N LYS A 20 12.00 -19.00 -5.82
CA LYS A 20 11.94 -20.25 -5.04
C LYS A 20 11.10 -21.32 -5.74
N ALA A 21 10.68 -21.09 -6.98
CA ALA A 21 9.90 -22.05 -7.72
C ALA A 21 10.77 -23.23 -8.16
N GLU A 22 10.24 -24.44 -8.04
CA GLU A 22 10.86 -25.64 -8.58
C GLU A 22 10.58 -25.73 -10.08
N ILE A 23 11.38 -25.02 -10.88
CA ILE A 23 11.16 -24.89 -12.33
C ILE A 23 11.16 -26.26 -13.04
N HIS A 24 11.99 -27.20 -12.58
CA HIS A 24 12.05 -28.57 -13.13
C HIS A 24 10.68 -29.26 -13.02
N ASN A 25 10.10 -29.26 -11.84
CA ASN A 25 8.83 -29.92 -11.55
C ASN A 25 7.66 -29.26 -12.29
N ILE A 26 7.73 -27.94 -12.51
CA ILE A 26 6.77 -27.23 -13.36
C ILE A 26 6.84 -27.74 -14.80
N LYS A 27 8.04 -27.90 -15.35
CA LYS A 27 8.22 -28.42 -16.72
C LYS A 27 7.69 -29.84 -16.84
N GLU A 28 8.00 -30.70 -15.89
CA GLU A 28 7.53 -32.09 -15.85
C GLU A 28 6.00 -32.16 -15.81
N ASP A 29 5.37 -31.43 -14.89
CA ASP A 29 3.90 -31.37 -14.77
C ASP A 29 3.25 -30.89 -16.09
N LEU A 30 3.85 -29.89 -16.76
CA LEU A 30 3.35 -29.38 -18.05
C LEU A 30 3.55 -30.36 -19.20
N GLN A 31 4.67 -31.11 -19.24
CA GLN A 31 4.89 -32.15 -20.23
C GLN A 31 3.87 -33.29 -20.08
N ASN A 32 3.59 -33.70 -18.85
CA ASN A 32 2.56 -34.69 -18.54
C ASN A 32 1.15 -34.17 -18.88
N PHE A 33 0.91 -32.87 -18.73
CA PHE A 33 -0.34 -32.28 -19.17
C PHE A 33 -0.50 -32.29 -20.70
N ILE A 34 0.57 -32.01 -21.47
CA ILE A 34 0.50 -31.99 -22.94
C ILE A 34 0.08 -33.35 -23.50
N THR A 35 0.56 -34.46 -22.95
CA THR A 35 0.15 -35.80 -23.38
C THR A 35 -1.34 -36.04 -23.13
N THR A 36 -1.84 -35.61 -21.97
CA THR A 36 -3.25 -35.68 -21.60
C THR A 36 -4.12 -34.76 -22.46
N PHE A 37 -3.62 -33.56 -22.76
CA PHE A 37 -4.31 -32.53 -23.55
C PHE A 37 -4.58 -32.98 -24.99
N LYS A 38 -3.63 -33.72 -25.60
CA LYS A 38 -3.81 -34.30 -26.95
C LYS A 38 -4.95 -35.33 -27.02
N ASN A 39 -5.30 -35.95 -25.90
CA ASN A 39 -6.31 -37.01 -25.81
C ASN A 39 -7.71 -36.49 -25.44
N ILE A 40 -7.87 -35.17 -25.30
CA ILE A 40 -9.18 -34.56 -25.00
C ILE A 40 -10.10 -34.75 -26.22
N LYS A 41 -11.26 -35.37 -25.98
CA LYS A 41 -12.27 -35.66 -27.03
C LYS A 41 -13.06 -34.43 -27.45
N ASP A 42 -13.28 -33.51 -26.52
CA ASP A 42 -13.97 -32.24 -26.79
C ASP A 42 -13.04 -31.30 -27.56
N ARG A 43 -13.45 -30.97 -28.79
CA ARG A 43 -12.69 -30.13 -29.73
C ARG A 43 -13.13 -28.67 -29.71
N SER A 44 -14.04 -28.29 -28.81
CA SER A 44 -14.42 -26.89 -28.65
C SER A 44 -13.22 -26.04 -28.24
N VAL A 45 -13.00 -24.93 -28.94
CA VAL A 45 -11.90 -23.99 -28.67
C VAL A 45 -11.97 -23.46 -27.24
N GLU A 46 -13.17 -23.14 -26.75
CA GLU A 46 -13.34 -22.64 -25.38
C GLU A 46 -13.00 -23.71 -24.34
N SER A 47 -13.43 -24.95 -24.56
CA SER A 47 -13.15 -26.07 -23.66
C SER A 47 -11.66 -26.37 -23.57
N LEU A 48 -10.97 -26.39 -24.72
CA LEU A 48 -9.52 -26.56 -24.81
C LEU A 48 -8.77 -25.40 -24.13
N TRP A 49 -9.23 -24.17 -24.33
CA TRP A 49 -8.64 -23.00 -23.68
C TRP A 49 -8.78 -23.07 -22.15
N GLN A 50 -9.96 -23.41 -21.65
CA GLN A 50 -10.20 -23.56 -20.21
C GLN A 50 -9.36 -24.69 -19.62
N ALA A 51 -9.24 -25.83 -20.31
CA ALA A 51 -8.39 -26.93 -19.87
C ALA A 51 -6.91 -26.51 -19.78
N PHE A 52 -6.39 -25.82 -20.80
CA PHE A 52 -5.03 -25.30 -20.79
C PHE A 52 -4.80 -24.30 -19.67
N LYS A 53 -5.67 -23.28 -19.56
CA LYS A 53 -5.58 -22.24 -18.53
C LYS A 53 -5.60 -22.84 -17.13
N THR A 54 -6.50 -23.79 -16.89
CA THR A 54 -6.65 -24.45 -15.58
C THR A 54 -5.42 -25.28 -15.25
N ALA A 55 -4.86 -26.02 -16.22
CA ALA A 55 -3.64 -26.80 -16.00
C ALA A 55 -2.45 -25.90 -15.65
N VAL A 56 -2.22 -24.83 -16.41
CA VAL A 56 -1.14 -23.87 -16.11
C VAL A 56 -1.34 -23.25 -14.72
N GLN A 57 -2.56 -22.82 -14.39
CA GLN A 57 -2.84 -22.17 -13.12
C GLN A 57 -2.66 -23.14 -11.93
N THR A 58 -3.12 -24.39 -12.05
CA THR A 58 -2.96 -25.41 -11.01
C THR A 58 -1.50 -25.81 -10.81
N THR A 59 -0.72 -25.97 -11.89
CA THR A 59 0.73 -26.21 -11.79
C THR A 59 1.44 -25.06 -11.08
N ILE A 60 1.14 -23.82 -11.42
CA ILE A 60 1.72 -22.64 -10.76
C ILE A 60 1.34 -22.60 -9.28
N GLU A 61 0.08 -22.83 -8.94
CA GLU A 61 -0.37 -22.81 -7.54
C GLU A 61 0.24 -23.94 -6.70
N LYS A 62 0.48 -25.10 -7.30
CA LYS A 62 1.09 -26.26 -6.64
C LYS A 62 2.60 -26.11 -6.46
N ARG A 63 3.31 -25.61 -7.47
CA ARG A 63 4.80 -25.65 -7.54
C ARG A 63 5.48 -24.32 -7.22
N VAL A 64 4.74 -23.21 -7.20
CA VAL A 64 5.31 -21.89 -6.89
C VAL A 64 4.89 -21.47 -5.47
N PRO A 65 5.83 -21.42 -4.52
CA PRO A 65 5.53 -20.92 -3.18
C PRO A 65 4.94 -19.51 -3.23
N THR A 66 3.94 -19.24 -2.40
CA THR A 66 3.29 -17.92 -2.33
C THR A 66 3.47 -17.30 -0.96
N LYS A 67 3.42 -15.97 -0.91
CA LYS A 67 3.32 -15.23 0.35
C LYS A 67 2.32 -14.09 0.26
N MET A 68 1.75 -13.74 1.40
CA MET A 68 0.88 -12.57 1.51
C MET A 68 1.71 -11.34 1.84
N THR A 69 1.63 -10.31 1.01
CA THR A 69 2.27 -9.01 1.27
C THR A 69 1.23 -7.94 1.55
N LEU A 70 1.53 -7.05 2.49
CA LEU A 70 0.72 -5.87 2.75
C LEU A 70 1.14 -4.75 1.78
N GLY A 71 0.17 -3.99 1.28
CA GLY A 71 0.45 -2.73 0.62
C GLY A 71 1.15 -1.74 1.57
N ARG A 72 2.06 -0.91 1.04
CA ARG A 72 2.68 0.16 1.82
C ARG A 72 1.66 1.27 2.07
N ASN A 73 1.14 1.38 3.30
CA ASN A 73 0.34 2.52 3.75
C ASN A 73 1.23 3.61 4.38
N THR A 74 2.32 3.96 3.70
CA THR A 74 3.28 4.98 4.18
C THR A 74 3.17 6.19 3.28
N HIS A 75 3.23 7.39 3.87
CA HIS A 75 3.22 8.62 3.10
C HIS A 75 4.43 8.68 2.15
N PRO A 76 4.27 9.15 0.90
CA PRO A 76 5.36 9.18 -0.09
C PRO A 76 6.62 9.92 0.38
N TRP A 77 6.46 10.97 1.17
CA TRP A 77 7.56 11.77 1.73
C TRP A 77 8.29 11.13 2.92
N ILE A 78 7.84 9.96 3.40
CA ILE A 78 8.49 9.26 4.52
C ILE A 78 9.44 8.21 3.97
N ASN A 79 10.71 8.58 3.90
CA ASN A 79 11.81 7.69 3.51
C ASN A 79 12.26 6.76 4.66
N THR A 80 13.24 5.91 4.38
CA THR A 80 13.82 4.97 5.34
C THR A 80 14.54 5.66 6.50
N THR A 81 15.18 6.80 6.25
CA THR A 81 15.94 7.56 7.27
C THR A 81 15.02 8.19 8.30
N ILE A 82 13.97 8.91 7.85
CA ILE A 82 12.93 9.47 8.73
C ILE A 82 12.23 8.35 9.51
N ARG A 83 11.97 7.20 8.87
CA ARG A 83 11.37 6.05 9.56
C ARG A 83 12.27 5.49 10.67
N ARG A 84 13.58 5.43 10.46
CA ARG A 84 14.54 5.04 11.51
C ARG A 84 14.50 6.02 12.69
N LYS A 85 14.47 7.33 12.43
CA LYS A 85 14.36 8.36 13.48
C LYS A 85 13.02 8.30 14.22
N ILE A 86 11.90 8.06 13.53
CA ILE A 86 10.59 7.80 14.16
C ILE A 86 10.68 6.62 15.14
N ASN A 87 11.31 5.51 14.71
CA ASN A 87 11.49 4.33 15.57
C ASN A 87 12.39 4.63 16.78
N GLN A 88 13.46 5.42 16.59
CA GLN A 88 14.34 5.84 17.68
C GLN A 88 13.60 6.70 18.71
N LYS A 89 12.79 7.66 18.25
CA LYS A 89 11.88 8.44 19.11
C LYS A 89 10.93 7.54 19.88
N GLN A 90 10.31 6.54 19.24
CA GLN A 90 9.41 5.60 19.91
C GLN A 90 10.13 4.77 20.98
N LYS A 91 11.35 4.30 20.70
CA LYS A 91 12.19 3.61 21.70
C LYS A 91 12.52 4.53 22.89
N ALA A 92 12.88 5.78 22.63
CA ALA A 92 13.14 6.77 23.67
C ALA A 92 11.89 7.06 24.52
N HIS A 93 10.71 7.16 23.90
CA HIS A 93 9.44 7.32 24.61
C HIS A 93 9.14 6.14 25.53
N LYS A 94 9.29 4.90 25.03
CA LYS A 94 9.12 3.68 25.83
C LYS A 94 10.07 3.68 27.04
N LYS A 95 11.34 4.06 26.82
CA LYS A 95 12.33 4.17 27.90
C LYS A 95 11.93 5.24 28.93
N ALA A 96 11.58 6.44 28.49
CA ALA A 96 11.17 7.54 29.36
C ALA A 96 9.94 7.20 30.21
N ARG A 97 8.97 6.45 29.65
CA ARG A 97 7.81 5.94 30.40
C ARG A 97 8.21 4.90 31.45
N LYS A 98 9.18 4.03 31.15
CA LYS A 98 9.65 2.99 32.08
C LYS A 98 10.49 3.58 33.21
N THR A 99 11.47 4.43 32.90
CA THR A 99 12.44 4.92 33.88
C THR A 99 11.97 6.14 34.65
N LYS A 100 11.04 6.93 34.07
CA LYS A 100 10.54 8.21 34.61
C LYS A 100 11.62 9.28 34.90
N LYS A 101 12.89 9.04 34.53
CA LYS A 101 14.03 9.95 34.73
C LYS A 101 13.96 11.17 33.82
N LYS A 102 14.37 12.35 34.32
CA LYS A 102 14.42 13.62 33.56
C LYS A 102 15.26 13.48 32.28
N ARG A 103 16.47 12.91 32.38
CA ARG A 103 17.36 12.63 31.23
C ARG A 103 16.69 11.87 30.09
N ASP A 104 15.91 10.83 30.41
CA ASP A 104 15.23 10.03 29.38
C ASP A 104 14.04 10.78 28.75
N LYS A 105 13.33 11.59 29.55
CA LYS A 105 12.27 12.48 29.05
C LYS A 105 12.84 13.56 28.12
N ASP A 106 13.96 14.17 28.48
CA ASP A 106 14.62 15.22 27.67
C ASP A 106 15.13 14.65 26.35
N ARG A 107 15.75 13.46 26.39
CA ARG A 107 16.15 12.74 25.18
C ARG A 107 14.96 12.44 24.27
N TYR A 108 13.83 12.02 24.82
CA TYR A 108 12.61 11.82 24.05
C TYR A 108 12.11 13.12 23.41
N LYS A 109 12.03 14.22 24.17
CA LYS A 109 11.59 15.53 23.66
C LYS A 109 12.46 16.02 22.52
N ARG A 110 13.79 15.91 22.64
CA ARG A 110 14.73 16.27 21.57
C ARG A 110 14.46 15.48 20.28
N LEU A 111 14.40 14.14 20.39
CA LEU A 111 14.10 13.26 19.25
C LEU A 111 12.70 13.53 18.67
N GLN A 112 11.74 13.93 19.50
CA GLN A 112 10.41 14.30 19.04
C GLN A 112 10.45 15.56 18.16
N GLN A 113 11.15 16.60 18.59
CA GLN A 113 11.29 17.85 17.83
C GLN A 113 12.01 17.61 16.51
N GLU A 114 13.12 16.87 16.54
CA GLU A 114 13.91 16.52 15.35
C GLU A 114 13.06 15.78 14.32
N VAL A 115 12.38 14.71 14.74
CA VAL A 115 11.49 13.94 13.85
C VAL A 115 10.34 14.81 13.31
N GLN A 116 9.76 15.68 14.13
CA GLN A 116 8.69 16.56 13.68
C GLN A 116 9.18 17.56 12.63
N TRP A 117 10.37 18.12 12.80
CA TRP A 117 10.97 19.04 11.84
C TRP A 117 11.26 18.33 10.53
N GLU A 118 11.92 17.18 10.56
CA GLU A 118 12.23 16.42 9.33
C GLU A 118 10.99 15.97 8.56
N VAL A 119 9.97 15.49 9.26
CA VAL A 119 8.71 15.09 8.62
C VAL A 119 8.04 16.29 7.94
N ARG A 120 8.11 17.48 8.56
CA ARG A 120 7.60 18.72 7.95
C ARG A 120 8.40 19.12 6.73
N GLN A 121 9.73 19.10 6.81
CA GLN A 121 10.61 19.43 5.67
C GLN A 121 10.38 18.46 4.49
N ALA A 122 10.32 17.16 4.77
CA ALA A 122 10.08 16.16 3.74
C ALA A 122 8.71 16.32 3.07
N ASN A 123 7.66 16.63 3.84
CA ASN A 123 6.35 16.92 3.29
C ASN A 123 6.34 18.21 2.47
N LYS A 124 7.02 19.27 2.93
CA LYS A 124 7.14 20.53 2.20
C LYS A 124 7.83 20.31 0.85
N LYS A 125 8.99 19.64 0.85
CA LYS A 125 9.72 19.29 -0.37
C LYS A 125 8.87 18.47 -1.33
N TYR A 126 8.19 17.44 -0.83
CA TYR A 126 7.31 16.62 -1.65
C TYR A 126 6.15 17.43 -2.25
N MET A 127 5.60 18.39 -1.50
CA MET A 127 4.54 19.27 -2.00
C MET A 127 5.05 20.17 -3.11
N GLU A 128 6.23 20.77 -2.96
CA GLU A 128 6.88 21.59 -3.99
C GLU A 128 7.13 20.79 -5.28
N GLU A 129 7.64 19.56 -5.15
CA GLU A 129 7.83 18.63 -6.28
C GLU A 129 6.49 18.28 -6.96
N VAL A 130 5.46 17.93 -6.19
CA VAL A 130 4.16 17.55 -6.75
C VAL A 130 3.44 18.73 -7.42
N SER A 131 3.63 19.94 -6.91
CA SER A 131 3.07 21.16 -7.48
C SER A 131 3.79 21.61 -8.75
N SER A 132 5.12 21.47 -8.80
CA SER A 132 5.91 21.80 -10.00
C SER A 132 5.66 20.80 -11.13
N ASP A 133 5.62 19.50 -10.82
CA ASP A 133 5.41 18.43 -11.80
C ASP A 133 3.93 18.19 -12.17
N TYR A 134 3.01 19.11 -11.83
CA TYR A 134 1.57 18.88 -12.01
C TYR A 134 1.18 18.61 -13.48
N ARG A 135 1.85 19.28 -14.43
CA ARG A 135 1.56 19.13 -15.87
C ARG A 135 1.96 17.74 -16.37
N ASP A 136 3.11 17.24 -15.93
CA ASP A 136 3.65 15.93 -16.35
C ASP A 136 3.00 14.77 -15.60
N ASN A 137 2.62 14.99 -14.33
CA ASN A 137 2.14 13.95 -13.43
C ASN A 137 0.87 14.35 -12.67
N ALA A 138 -0.16 14.79 -13.41
CA ALA A 138 -1.45 15.22 -12.85
C ALA A 138 -2.07 14.19 -11.88
N LYS A 139 -1.89 12.88 -12.13
CA LYS A 139 -2.38 11.81 -11.25
C LYS A 139 -1.76 11.87 -9.85
N LYS A 140 -0.47 12.18 -9.73
CA LYS A 140 0.25 12.28 -8.45
C LYS A 140 -0.26 13.49 -7.65
N PHE A 141 -0.45 14.62 -8.33
CA PHE A 141 -1.06 15.83 -7.78
C PHE A 141 -2.47 15.58 -7.26
N TRP A 142 -3.37 15.07 -8.10
CA TRP A 142 -4.75 14.79 -7.70
C TRP A 142 -4.85 13.72 -6.62
N SER A 143 -3.97 12.71 -6.62
CA SER A 143 -3.91 11.72 -5.53
C SER A 143 -3.53 12.37 -4.20
N TYR A 144 -2.57 13.30 -4.19
CA TYR A 144 -2.19 14.05 -3.01
C TYR A 144 -3.35 14.94 -2.50
N ILE A 145 -3.96 15.73 -3.38
CA ILE A 145 -5.10 16.60 -3.04
C ILE A 145 -6.26 15.76 -2.47
N LYS A 146 -6.63 14.66 -3.13
CA LYS A 146 -7.66 13.73 -2.61
C LYS A 146 -7.28 13.19 -1.23
N SER A 147 -6.03 12.81 -0.99
CA SER A 147 -5.59 12.30 0.32
C SER A 147 -5.75 13.33 1.45
N LYS A 148 -5.65 14.63 1.14
CA LYS A 148 -5.89 15.73 2.07
C LYS A 148 -7.39 16.01 2.21
N ALA A 149 -8.11 16.01 1.10
CA ALA A 149 -9.55 16.24 1.07
C ALA A 149 -10.34 15.11 1.75
N THR A 150 -9.92 13.85 1.69
CA THR A 150 -10.53 12.74 2.45
C THR A 150 -10.44 12.94 3.97
N ASN A 151 -9.45 13.70 4.46
CA ASN A 151 -9.45 14.12 5.87
C ASN A 151 -10.49 15.22 6.17
N TYR A 152 -10.98 15.94 5.16
CA TYR A 152 -12.04 16.95 5.23
C TYR A 152 -13.45 16.40 4.93
N TYR A 153 -13.61 15.45 4.01
CA TYR A 153 -14.90 14.86 3.62
C TYR A 153 -15.54 13.95 4.69
N LEU A 154 -14.82 13.61 5.77
CA LEU A 154 -15.45 13.05 6.98
C LEU A 154 -16.10 14.13 7.88
N LYS A 155 -16.19 15.38 7.39
CA LYS A 155 -16.75 16.54 8.08
C LYS A 155 -17.65 17.43 7.19
N VAL A 156 -17.93 17.04 5.95
CA VAL A 156 -18.76 17.85 5.03
C VAL A 156 -19.77 16.93 4.36
N PRO A 157 -21.09 17.11 4.59
CA PRO A 157 -22.14 16.41 3.85
C PRO A 157 -21.97 16.65 2.36
N SER A 158 -22.31 15.65 1.55
CA SER A 158 -22.24 15.72 0.08
C SER A 158 -22.94 16.97 -0.46
N MET A 159 -22.33 17.62 -1.46
CA MET A 159 -22.87 18.76 -2.23
C MET A 159 -24.15 18.44 -3.04
N SER A 160 -24.84 17.34 -2.75
CA SER A 160 -26.15 17.01 -3.31
C SER A 160 -27.32 17.33 -2.38
N GLU A 161 -27.09 17.87 -1.18
CA GLU A 161 -28.15 18.10 -0.18
C GLU A 161 -28.43 19.57 0.18
N CYS A 162 -27.70 20.56 -0.38
CA CYS A 162 -28.03 21.97 -0.17
C CYS A 162 -28.90 22.51 -1.31
N GLY A 163 -30.20 22.19 -1.26
CA GLY A 163 -31.23 22.96 -1.94
C GLY A 163 -31.40 24.32 -1.26
N LEU A 164 -30.59 25.30 -1.63
CA LEU A 164 -30.83 26.71 -1.29
C LEU A 164 -31.07 27.48 -2.58
N LYS A 165 -32.33 27.88 -2.74
CA LYS A 165 -32.86 28.68 -3.84
C LYS A 165 -32.04 29.97 -3.98
N PHE A 166 -31.50 30.19 -5.17
CA PHE A 166 -31.01 31.50 -5.58
C PHE A 166 -32.20 32.46 -5.59
N ARG A 167 -32.08 33.58 -4.86
CA ARG A 167 -33.01 34.70 -4.92
C ARG A 167 -32.43 35.68 -5.93
N GLU A 168 -33.15 35.89 -7.02
CA GLU A 168 -32.85 36.85 -8.08
C GLU A 168 -32.86 38.29 -7.53
N GLN A 169 -31.95 39.10 -8.05
CA GLN A 169 -32.17 40.52 -8.33
C GLN A 169 -31.79 40.74 -9.80
#